data_AF-A0A4Q7FSY2-F1
#
_entry.id   AF-A0A4Q7FSY2-F1
#
_cell.length_a   1.000
_cell.length_b   1.000
_cell.length_c   1.000
_cell.angle_alpha   90.00
_cell.angle_beta   90.00
_cell.angle_gamma   90.00
#
_symmetry.space_group_name_H-M   'P 1'
#
loop_
_entity.id
_entity.type
_entity.pdbx_description
1 polymer ?
#
loop_
_entity_poly.entity_id
_entity_poly.type
_entity_poly.pdbx_seq_one_letter_code
_entity_poly.pdbx_strand_id
1 'polypeptide(L)'
;MRITLLALLFLALAMAPARAVLHITRDHGGYVDEYKAKYKRIRDRGDRVIIDGICNSACTLVFGIVPMNKICVTPRASVGFHQAYYDKAFTFGIKVTSLDGTSDLMSYYPQTVKDWIRRNGGLTTEMKKIKNGVELWKIVDPCPEEW
;
A
#
# COMPACT_ATOMS: atom_id res chain seq x y z
N MET A 1 18.74 -60.00 4.37
CA MET A 1 18.51 -58.71 5.08
C MET A 1 19.46 -57.68 4.51
N ARG A 2 19.04 -56.41 4.37
CA ARG A 2 19.80 -55.22 3.89
C ARG A 2 19.52 -54.78 2.43
N ILE A 3 18.25 -54.64 2.05
CA ILE A 3 17.83 -53.75 0.94
C ILE A 3 16.69 -52.84 1.43
N THR A 4 16.77 -52.36 2.67
CA THR A 4 15.70 -51.56 3.28
C THR A 4 16.27 -50.41 4.08
N LEU A 5 17.14 -49.59 3.47
CA LEU A 5 17.62 -48.36 4.12
C LEU A 5 17.93 -47.19 3.17
N LEU A 6 17.70 -47.31 1.86
CA LEU A 6 17.98 -46.22 0.91
C LEU A 6 16.74 -45.46 0.39
N ALA A 7 15.54 -45.75 0.88
CA ALA A 7 14.31 -45.12 0.37
C ALA A 7 13.81 -43.91 1.19
N LEU A 8 14.46 -43.56 2.30
CA LEU A 8 13.91 -42.56 3.25
C LEU A 8 14.56 -41.16 3.19
N LEU A 9 15.50 -40.90 2.26
CA LEU A 9 16.32 -39.67 2.33
C LEU A 9 15.97 -38.54 1.34
N PHE A 10 14.90 -38.61 0.56
CA PHE A 10 14.59 -37.57 -0.44
C PHE A 10 13.16 -37.02 -0.41
N LEU A 11 12.60 -36.82 0.78
CA LEU A 11 11.40 -35.99 0.93
C LEU A 11 11.64 -34.75 1.81
N ALA A 12 12.77 -34.08 1.60
CA ALA A 12 12.87 -32.67 1.95
C ALA A 12 12.14 -31.86 0.86
N LEU A 13 10.81 -31.92 0.89
CA LEU A 13 9.97 -31.02 0.10
C LEU A 13 10.36 -29.60 0.56
N ALA A 14 10.99 -28.82 -0.31
CA ALA A 14 11.30 -27.44 -0.03
C ALA A 14 9.98 -26.70 0.21
N MET A 15 9.56 -26.57 1.46
CA MET A 15 8.46 -25.72 1.85
C MET A 15 8.91 -24.28 1.60
N ALA A 16 8.67 -23.79 0.39
CA ALA A 16 8.79 -22.37 0.11
C ALA A 16 7.89 -21.63 1.11
N PRO A 17 8.37 -20.58 1.78
CA PRO A 17 7.53 -19.83 2.70
C PRO A 17 6.30 -19.32 1.94
N ALA A 18 5.11 -19.68 2.42
CA ALA A 18 3.88 -19.10 1.92
C ALA A 18 3.93 -17.58 2.20
N ARG A 19 4.08 -16.78 1.15
CA ARG A 19 4.02 -15.32 1.27
C ARG A 19 2.58 -14.92 1.54
N ALA A 20 2.35 -14.11 2.57
CA ALA A 20 1.01 -13.62 2.84
C ALA A 20 0.63 -12.55 1.80
N VAL A 21 -0.68 -12.40 1.60
CA VAL A 21 -1.26 -11.33 0.78
C VAL A 21 -2.07 -10.44 1.70
N LEU A 22 -1.72 -9.16 1.78
CA LEU A 22 -2.58 -8.16 2.39
C LEU A 22 -3.63 -7.71 1.36
N HIS A 23 -4.90 -8.02 1.62
CA HIS A 23 -6.02 -7.46 0.86
C HIS A 23 -6.52 -6.17 1.52
N ILE A 24 -6.44 -5.05 0.80
CA ILE A 24 -6.95 -3.76 1.22
C ILE A 24 -8.29 -3.52 0.52
N THR A 25 -9.40 -3.73 1.23
CA THR A 25 -10.76 -3.55 0.68
C THR A 25 -11.40 -2.23 1.12
N ARG A 26 -11.11 -1.77 2.33
CA ARG A 26 -11.61 -0.49 2.86
C ARG A 26 -10.68 0.08 3.92
N ASP A 27 -9.78 0.95 3.51
CA ASP A 27 -8.81 1.61 4.38
C ASP A 27 -8.85 3.13 4.13
N HIS A 28 -9.33 3.88 5.12
CA HIS A 28 -9.47 5.34 5.04
C HIS A 28 -8.22 6.09 5.53
N GLY A 29 -7.16 5.37 5.92
CA GLY A 29 -5.95 5.92 6.52
C GLY A 29 -6.01 5.96 8.04
N GLY A 30 -5.18 6.83 8.64
CA GLY A 30 -4.99 6.93 10.08
C GLY A 30 -3.65 7.58 10.40
N TYR A 31 -3.07 7.24 11.55
CA TYR A 31 -1.79 7.81 11.97
C TYR A 31 -0.64 7.36 11.07
N VAL A 32 0.07 8.32 10.49
CA VAL A 32 1.15 8.08 9.51
C VAL A 32 2.21 7.08 10.04
N ASP A 33 2.62 7.20 11.30
CA ASP A 33 3.67 6.33 11.86
C ASP A 33 3.22 4.87 12.05
N GLU A 34 1.93 4.63 12.32
CA GLU A 34 1.37 3.27 12.37
C GLU A 34 1.43 2.60 10.99
N TYR A 35 1.13 3.37 9.93
CA TYR A 35 1.21 2.88 8.56
C TYR A 35 2.64 2.65 8.10
N LYS A 36 3.60 3.51 8.50
CA LYS A 36 5.03 3.25 8.26
C LYS A 36 5.46 1.94 8.90
N ALA A 37 5.10 1.71 10.16
CA ALA A 37 5.44 0.48 10.86
C ALA A 37 4.76 -0.75 10.22
N LYS A 38 3.48 -0.63 9.85
CA LYS A 38 2.70 -1.66 9.14
C LYS A 38 3.38 -2.06 7.82
N TYR A 39 3.64 -1.09 6.94
CA TYR A 39 4.21 -1.37 5.62
C TYR A 39 5.68 -1.77 5.67
N LYS A 40 6.45 -1.29 6.66
CA LYS A 40 7.80 -1.81 6.89
C LYS A 40 7.78 -3.31 7.18
N ARG A 41 6.87 -3.79 8.05
CA ARG A 41 6.74 -5.23 8.33
C ARG A 41 6.33 -6.03 7.07
N ILE A 42 5.39 -5.51 6.28
CA ILE A 42 4.94 -6.15 5.03
C ILE A 42 6.09 -6.26 4.03
N ARG A 43 6.85 -5.16 3.84
CA ARG A 43 8.07 -5.14 3.01
C ARG A 43 9.10 -6.15 3.50
N ASP A 44 9.41 -6.14 4.79
CA ASP A 44 10.47 -6.97 5.37
C ASP A 44 10.11 -8.47 5.30
N ARG A 45 8.81 -8.83 5.32
CA ARG A 45 8.31 -10.20 5.08
C ARG A 45 8.28 -10.59 3.59
N GLY A 46 8.32 -9.60 2.69
CA GLY A 46 8.17 -9.81 1.25
C GLY A 46 6.74 -10.19 0.85
N ASP A 47 5.76 -9.82 1.66
CA ASP A 47 4.32 -10.06 1.41
C ASP A 47 3.84 -9.24 0.20
N ARG A 48 2.81 -9.73 -0.49
CA ARG A 48 2.13 -9.00 -1.56
C ARG A 48 1.02 -8.11 -0.99
N VAL A 49 0.70 -7.02 -1.68
CA VAL A 49 -0.44 -6.16 -1.35
C VAL A 49 -1.37 -6.08 -2.56
N ILE A 50 -2.65 -6.37 -2.34
CA ILE A 50 -3.70 -6.19 -3.33
C ILE A 50 -4.62 -5.08 -2.84
N ILE A 51 -4.70 -3.98 -3.60
CA ILE A 51 -5.65 -2.91 -3.32
C ILE A 51 -6.93 -3.22 -4.10
N ASP A 52 -7.93 -3.64 -3.35
CA ASP A 52 -9.20 -4.17 -3.82
C ASP A 52 -10.40 -3.34 -3.31
N GLY A 53 -10.22 -2.03 -3.33
CA GLY A 53 -11.19 -1.08 -2.80
C GLY A 53 -10.52 0.20 -2.36
N ILE A 54 -10.95 0.76 -1.23
CA ILE A 54 -10.53 2.08 -0.79
C ILE A 54 -9.16 2.00 -0.10
N CYS A 55 -8.22 2.86 -0.51
CA CYS A 55 -6.96 3.13 0.17
C CYS A 55 -6.67 4.64 0.17
N ASN A 56 -6.99 5.33 1.26
CA ASN A 56 -6.84 6.78 1.36
C ASN A 56 -5.74 7.19 2.34
N SER A 57 -5.23 8.41 2.16
CA SER A 57 -4.37 9.06 3.16
C SER A 57 -3.14 8.20 3.48
N ALA A 58 -2.85 7.96 4.76
CA ALA A 58 -1.74 7.14 5.22
C ALA A 58 -1.71 5.71 4.61
N CYS A 59 -2.83 5.14 4.18
CA CYS A 59 -2.84 3.86 3.46
C CYS A 59 -1.97 3.90 2.20
N THR A 60 -1.94 5.04 1.52
CA THR A 60 -1.21 5.20 0.25
C THR A 60 0.31 5.20 0.42
N LEU A 61 0.83 5.24 1.66
CA LEU A 61 2.25 5.01 1.96
C LEU A 61 2.72 3.63 1.49
N VAL A 62 1.80 2.70 1.22
CA VAL A 62 2.11 1.42 0.60
C VAL A 62 2.97 1.59 -0.66
N PHE A 63 2.68 2.58 -1.51
CA PHE A 63 3.42 2.84 -2.75
C PHE A 63 4.87 3.29 -2.53
N GLY A 64 5.16 3.87 -1.37
CA GLY A 64 6.50 4.33 -1.02
C GLY A 64 7.33 3.32 -0.25
N ILE A 65 6.68 2.37 0.43
CA ILE A 65 7.32 1.48 1.40
C ILE A 65 7.38 0.04 0.89
N VAL A 66 6.32 -0.47 0.27
CA VAL A 66 6.30 -1.83 -0.29
C VAL A 66 6.85 -1.77 -1.72
N PRO A 67 7.70 -2.73 -2.17
CA PRO A 67 8.21 -2.72 -3.53
C PRO A 67 7.06 -2.73 -4.54
N MET A 68 7.11 -1.85 -5.54
CA MET A 68 6.00 -1.65 -6.48
C MET A 68 5.59 -2.94 -7.21
N ASN A 69 6.54 -3.82 -7.52
CA ASN A 69 6.29 -5.14 -8.12
C ASN A 69 5.64 -6.16 -7.17
N LYS A 70 5.32 -5.77 -5.93
CA LYS A 70 4.56 -6.54 -4.95
C LYS A 70 3.19 -5.94 -4.67
N ILE A 71 2.86 -4.82 -5.30
CA ILE A 71 1.57 -4.15 -5.17
C ILE A 71 0.83 -4.31 -6.50
N CYS A 72 -0.46 -4.61 -6.45
CA CYS A 72 -1.32 -4.48 -7.62
C CYS A 72 -2.71 -3.97 -7.22
N VAL A 73 -3.46 -3.46 -8.19
CA VAL A 73 -4.82 -2.92 -8.02
C VAL A 73 -5.85 -3.76 -8.77
N THR A 74 -7.02 -3.95 -8.18
CA THR A 74 -8.17 -4.59 -8.86
C THR A 74 -9.09 -3.54 -9.51
N PRO A 75 -10.09 -3.94 -10.32
CA PRO A 75 -11.08 -3.01 -10.85
C PRO A 75 -11.86 -2.21 -9.79
N ARG A 76 -11.92 -2.68 -8.53
CA ARG A 76 -12.59 -1.99 -7.42
C ARG A 76 -11.72 -0.92 -6.76
N ALA A 77 -10.45 -0.82 -7.11
CA ALA A 77 -9.50 0.05 -6.44
C ALA A 77 -9.88 1.54 -6.54
N SER A 78 -9.71 2.24 -5.42
CA SER A 78 -9.83 3.69 -5.29
C SER A 78 -8.76 4.18 -4.31
N VAL A 79 -7.85 5.02 -4.80
CA VAL A 79 -6.78 5.60 -4.00
C VAL A 79 -7.09 7.09 -3.73
N GLY A 80 -6.80 7.58 -2.53
CA GLY A 80 -7.10 8.95 -2.13
C GLY A 80 -5.91 9.68 -1.52
N PHE A 81 -5.62 10.88 -2.01
CA PHE A 81 -4.54 11.74 -1.53
C PHE A 81 -5.07 13.08 -1.01
N HIS A 82 -4.54 13.57 0.11
CA HIS A 82 -4.82 14.91 0.66
C HIS A 82 -3.66 15.33 1.58
N GLN A 83 -3.66 16.58 2.04
CA GLN A 83 -2.70 17.09 3.03
C GLN A 83 -2.90 16.41 4.38
N ALA A 84 -1.82 16.04 5.06
CA ALA A 84 -1.91 15.53 6.42
C ALA A 84 -2.57 16.58 7.33
N TYR A 85 -3.34 16.12 8.31
CA TYR A 85 -3.96 16.99 9.30
C TYR A 85 -3.94 16.32 10.67
N TYR A 86 -3.96 17.14 11.72
CA TYR A 86 -4.28 16.68 13.05
C TYR A 86 -5.79 16.70 13.22
N ASP A 87 -6.37 15.57 13.61
CA ASP A 87 -7.75 15.52 14.06
C ASP A 87 -7.79 16.00 15.52
N LYS A 88 -8.32 17.20 15.72
CA LYS A 88 -8.52 17.74 17.07
C LYS A 88 -9.89 17.29 17.55
N ALA A 89 -9.99 16.04 17.97
CA ALA A 89 -11.23 15.43 18.48
C ALA A 89 -11.89 16.26 19.60
N PHE A 90 -11.11 16.98 20.41
CA PHE A 90 -11.61 17.89 21.45
C PHE A 90 -12.25 19.19 20.94
N THR A 91 -12.16 19.45 19.63
CA THR A 91 -12.72 20.64 18.96
C THR A 91 -13.84 20.30 17.98
N PHE A 92 -14.59 19.21 18.22
CA PHE A 92 -15.65 18.75 17.30
C PHE A 92 -15.15 18.34 15.91
N GLY A 93 -13.92 17.81 15.82
CA GLY A 93 -13.37 17.26 14.57
C GLY A 93 -12.81 18.30 13.59
N ILE A 94 -12.42 19.48 14.08
CA ILE A 94 -11.68 20.44 13.25
C ILE A 94 -10.37 19.80 12.80
N LYS A 95 -10.18 19.75 11.49
CA LYS A 95 -8.96 19.30 10.84
C LYS A 95 -8.00 20.47 10.72
N VAL A 96 -6.85 20.37 11.36
CA VAL A 96 -5.79 21.37 11.23
C VAL A 96 -4.69 20.79 10.35
N THR A 97 -4.47 21.38 9.19
CA THR A 97 -3.42 20.95 8.25
C THR A 97 -2.05 20.91 8.94
N SER A 98 -1.34 19.81 8.75
CA SER A 98 0.04 19.61 9.19
C SER A 98 0.97 19.68 7.99
N LEU A 99 1.76 20.74 7.91
CA LEU A 99 2.78 20.88 6.85
C LEU A 99 3.87 19.81 7.01
N ASP A 100 4.32 19.56 8.23
CA ASP A 100 5.33 18.53 8.52
C ASP A 100 4.81 17.14 8.17
N GLY A 101 3.58 16.80 8.56
CA GLY A 101 2.96 15.53 8.19
C GLY A 101 2.75 15.40 6.68
N THR A 102 2.46 16.50 5.99
CA THR A 102 2.32 16.51 4.52
C THR A 102 3.67 16.29 3.85
N SER A 103 4.72 16.97 4.33
CA SER A 103 6.10 16.79 3.84
C SER A 103 6.59 15.38 4.07
N ASP A 104 6.35 14.82 5.26
CA ASP A 104 6.67 13.45 5.61
C ASP A 104 5.98 12.44 4.70
N LEU A 105 4.65 12.53 4.50
CA LEU A 105 3.92 11.71 3.51
C LEU A 105 4.52 11.82 2.10
N MET A 106 4.79 13.04 1.64
CA MET A 106 5.37 13.28 0.32
C MET A 106 6.80 12.73 0.20
N SER A 107 7.55 12.63 1.29
CA SER A 107 8.93 12.10 1.27
C SER A 107 8.97 10.62 0.88
N TYR A 108 7.96 9.84 1.24
CA TYR A 108 7.86 8.41 0.92
C TYR A 108 7.39 8.14 -0.50
N TYR A 109 6.57 9.02 -1.10
CA TYR A 109 5.95 8.70 -2.38
C TYR A 109 6.95 8.52 -3.52
N PRO A 110 6.74 7.51 -4.39
CA PRO A 110 7.51 7.37 -5.61
C PRO A 110 7.20 8.52 -6.58
N GLN A 111 8.07 8.72 -7.57
CA GLN A 111 7.94 9.82 -8.52
C GLN A 111 6.60 9.77 -9.28
N THR A 112 6.08 8.57 -9.58
CA THR A 112 4.78 8.39 -10.26
C THR A 112 3.61 9.01 -9.48
N VAL A 113 3.57 8.82 -8.16
CA VAL A 113 2.58 9.44 -7.27
C VAL A 113 2.80 10.95 -7.18
N LYS A 114 4.05 11.39 -6.97
CA LYS A 114 4.40 12.83 -6.89
C LYS A 114 4.00 13.57 -8.17
N ASP A 115 4.22 12.97 -9.33
CA ASP A 115 3.87 13.53 -10.62
C ASP A 115 2.37 13.61 -10.83
N TRP A 116 1.62 12.58 -10.44
CA TRP A 116 0.15 12.63 -10.48
C TRP A 116 -0.37 13.75 -9.57
N ILE A 117 0.11 13.83 -8.32
CA ILE A 117 -0.28 14.89 -7.38
C ILE A 117 -0.02 16.28 -7.99
N ARG A 118 1.19 16.49 -8.54
CA ARG A 118 1.57 17.77 -9.17
C ARG A 118 0.69 18.14 -10.36
N ARG A 119 0.40 17.19 -11.26
CA ARG A 119 -0.51 17.41 -12.41
C ARG A 119 -1.94 17.72 -11.99
N ASN A 120 -2.34 17.27 -10.80
CA ASN A 120 -3.68 17.47 -10.24
C ASN A 120 -3.75 18.65 -9.25
N GLY A 121 -2.79 19.58 -9.31
CA GLY A 121 -2.81 20.83 -8.54
C GLY A 121 -2.25 20.73 -7.12
N GLY A 122 -1.44 19.71 -6.82
CA GLY A 122 -0.84 19.51 -5.49
C GLY A 122 -1.79 18.86 -4.48
N LEU A 123 -1.34 18.71 -3.23
CA LEU A 123 -2.19 18.26 -2.14
C LEU A 123 -2.98 19.44 -1.55
N THR A 124 -4.27 19.22 -1.31
CA THR A 124 -5.17 20.14 -0.60
C THR A 124 -5.80 19.43 0.59
N THR A 125 -6.58 20.14 1.41
CA THR A 125 -7.39 19.55 2.48
C THR A 125 -8.46 18.60 1.94
N GLU A 126 -8.93 18.87 0.72
CA GLU A 126 -9.89 18.03 0.01
C GLU A 126 -9.25 16.76 -0.56
N MET A 127 -9.97 15.64 -0.42
CA MET A 127 -9.52 14.35 -0.91
C MET A 127 -9.53 14.30 -2.45
N LYS A 128 -8.37 14.13 -3.06
CA LYS A 128 -8.22 13.84 -4.48
C LYS A 128 -8.20 12.33 -4.67
N LYS A 129 -9.22 11.80 -5.36
CA LYS A 129 -9.38 10.36 -5.58
C LYS A 129 -9.03 9.98 -7.00
N ILE A 130 -8.40 8.83 -7.12
CA ILE A 130 -8.13 8.16 -8.38
C ILE A 130 -8.74 6.76 -8.30
N LYS A 131 -9.66 6.47 -9.21
CA LYS A 131 -10.26 5.13 -9.36
C LYS A 131 -9.42 4.32 -10.35
N ASN A 132 -9.66 3.01 -10.39
CA ASN A 132 -9.08 2.14 -11.40
C ASN A 132 -9.21 2.71 -12.84
N GLY A 133 -8.14 2.56 -13.62
CA GLY A 133 -8.01 3.07 -14.98
C GLY A 133 -6.60 3.56 -15.30
N VAL A 134 -6.40 4.09 -16.50
CA VAL A 134 -5.08 4.49 -17.05
C VAL A 134 -4.27 5.37 -16.10
N GLU A 135 -4.91 6.32 -15.43
CA GLU A 135 -4.20 7.20 -14.49
C GLU A 135 -3.66 6.42 -13.28
N LEU A 136 -4.40 5.44 -12.74
CA LEU A 136 -3.93 4.61 -11.63
C LEU A 136 -2.87 3.62 -12.10
N TRP A 137 -2.99 3.13 -13.32
CA TRP A 137 -2.01 2.20 -13.90
C TRP A 137 -0.67 2.85 -14.23
N LYS A 138 -0.61 4.18 -14.37
CA LYS A 138 0.66 4.93 -14.38
C LYS A 138 1.37 4.96 -13.02
N ILE A 139 0.67 4.63 -11.94
CA ILE A 139 1.22 4.56 -10.58
C ILE A 139 1.57 3.13 -10.23
N VAL A 140 0.66 2.18 -10.45
CA VAL A 140 0.77 0.78 -10.00
C VAL A 140 0.06 -0.15 -10.99
N ASP A 141 0.65 -1.32 -11.24
CA ASP A 141 0.12 -2.28 -12.20
C ASP A 141 -1.23 -2.88 -11.74
N PRO A 142 -2.14 -3.21 -12.67
CA PRO A 142 -3.31 -4.01 -12.37
C PRO A 142 -2.90 -5.42 -11.94
N CYS A 143 -3.73 -6.07 -11.12
CA CYS A 143 -3.48 -7.46 -10.74
C CYS A 143 -3.63 -8.39 -11.97
N PRO A 144 -2.66 -9.30 -12.22
CA PRO A 144 -2.65 -10.15 -13.41
C PRO A 144 -3.76 -11.21 -13.41
N GLU A 145 -4.34 -11.51 -12.25
CA GLU A 145 -5.43 -12.51 -12.11
C GLU A 145 -6.81 -11.93 -12.49
N GLU A 146 -6.88 -10.63 -12.78
CA GLU A 146 -8.12 -9.92 -13.14
C GLU A 146 -8.30 -9.75 -14.66
N TRP A 147 -7.37 -10.28 -15.49
CA TRP A 147 -7.33 -10.11 -16.95
C TRP A 147 -6.87 -11.38 -17.67
#